data_AF-X1J7U7-F1
#
_entry.id   AF-X1J7U7-F1
#
_cell.length_a   1.000
_cell.length_b   1.000
_cell.length_c   1.000
_cell.angle_alpha   90.00
_cell.angle_beta   90.00
_cell.angle_gamma   90.00
#
_symmetry.space_group_name_H-M   'P 1'
#
loop_
_entity.id
_entity.type
_entity.pdbx_description
1 polymer ?
#
loop_
_entity_poly.entity_id
_entity_poly.type
_entity_poly.pdbx_seq_one_letter_code
_entity_poly.pdbx_strand_id
1 'polypeptide(L)'
;DGVIVALGEDARRQTPPDVEEIALGKRVATPGFIDAHMHLEFIAEQLTQLSLDDAGSLDDLLARVAERASSLPADRAIMAVAWDESNWPEPEMPTREKIDRAAPQHAVCLRRIDGHLWTVNSGMLRRIAARDDLTEDQRQRLKTVSRDGVLREDDIALASPLVEPTAQEMRDGLLKAMRHAATFGVTCVHDVGKAAGVVAALDRDVELPIRVVAAVRQDRLDEFSPADVLKGLRGRRVTPGP
;
A
#
# COMPACT_ATOMS: atom_id res chain seq x y z
N ASP A 1 13.92 9.72 25.71
CA ASP A 1 13.62 10.35 24.40
C ASP A 1 13.95 9.43 23.21
N GLY A 2 14.19 8.13 23.41
CA GLY A 2 14.51 7.19 22.32
C GLY A 2 15.95 7.27 21.81
N VAL A 3 16.84 7.96 22.53
CA VAL A 3 18.26 8.09 22.19
C VAL A 3 19.11 7.20 23.09
N ILE A 4 20.13 6.56 22.50
CA ILE A 4 21.15 5.83 23.25
C ILE A 4 22.11 6.87 23.86
N VAL A 5 22.12 6.97 25.19
CA VAL A 5 22.97 7.95 25.90
C VAL A 5 24.32 7.38 26.35
N ALA A 6 24.43 6.06 26.48
CA ALA A 6 25.66 5.38 26.87
C ALA A 6 25.68 3.93 26.36
N LEU A 7 26.88 3.39 26.14
CA LEU A 7 27.13 2.01 25.71
C LEU A 7 28.33 1.44 26.48
N GLY A 8 28.40 0.11 26.58
CA GLY A 8 29.50 -0.60 27.22
C GLY A 8 29.38 -0.67 28.74
N GLU A 9 30.44 -1.14 29.39
CA GLU A 9 30.49 -1.46 30.83
C GLU A 9 30.21 -0.23 31.72
N ASP A 10 30.49 0.96 31.21
CA ASP A 10 30.37 2.22 31.94
C ASP A 10 28.97 2.85 31.86
N ALA A 11 28.07 2.29 31.07
CA ALA A 11 26.72 2.84 30.86
C ALA A 11 25.93 2.97 32.17
N ARG A 12 26.08 2.01 33.10
CA ARG A 12 25.42 2.05 34.42
C ARG A 12 25.79 3.29 35.24
N ARG A 13 27.02 3.82 35.12
CA ARG A 13 27.44 5.03 35.85
C ARG A 13 26.79 6.31 35.33
N GLN A 14 26.31 6.28 34.09
CA GLN A 14 25.63 7.40 33.43
C GLN A 14 24.11 7.28 33.50
N THR A 15 23.60 6.20 34.10
CA THR A 15 22.17 5.90 34.20
C THR A 15 21.58 6.56 35.46
N PRO A 16 20.48 7.32 35.36
CA PRO A 16 19.79 7.88 36.53
C PRO A 16 19.32 6.78 37.50
N PRO A 17 19.14 7.08 38.80
CA PRO A 17 18.78 6.09 39.80
C PRO A 17 17.34 5.57 39.71
N ASP A 18 16.45 6.25 38.97
CA ASP A 18 15.04 5.87 38.78
C ASP A 18 14.80 5.50 37.31
N VAL A 19 15.20 4.27 36.95
CA VAL A 19 15.05 3.73 35.60
C VAL A 19 14.46 2.33 35.63
N GLU A 20 13.75 1.98 34.57
CA GLU A 20 13.33 0.60 34.33
C GLU A 20 14.55 -0.23 33.88
N GLU A 21 14.90 -1.28 34.65
CA GLU A 21 15.92 -2.25 34.25
C GLU A 21 15.29 -3.43 33.51
N ILE A 22 15.70 -3.65 32.26
CA ILE A 22 15.26 -4.78 31.44
C ILE A 22 16.40 -5.79 31.32
N ALA A 23 16.31 -6.92 32.03
CA ALA A 23 17.30 -8.00 31.96
C ALA A 23 17.13 -8.84 30.68
N LEU A 24 18.13 -8.80 29.79
CA LEU A 24 18.09 -9.58 28.53
C LEU A 24 18.35 -11.08 28.73
N GLY A 25 19.02 -11.48 29.81
CA GLY A 25 19.42 -12.87 30.03
C GLY A 25 20.31 -13.39 28.90
N LYS A 26 19.88 -14.45 28.20
CA LYS A 26 20.59 -15.01 27.03
C LYS A 26 20.16 -14.41 25.69
N ARG A 27 19.25 -13.43 25.69
CA ARG A 27 18.76 -12.78 24.47
C ARG A 27 19.78 -11.73 24.00
N VAL A 28 19.71 -11.39 22.72
CA VAL A 28 20.53 -10.35 22.10
C VAL A 28 19.63 -9.15 21.77
N ALA A 29 20.10 -7.96 22.05
CA ALA A 29 19.52 -6.72 21.53
C ALA A 29 20.32 -6.27 20.31
N THR A 30 19.64 -6.05 19.20
CA THR A 30 20.23 -5.57 17.95
C THR A 30 19.57 -4.26 17.54
N PRO A 31 20.21 -3.46 16.66
CA PRO A 31 19.50 -2.42 15.94
C PRO A 31 18.27 -3.01 15.24
N GLY A 32 17.18 -2.24 15.19
CA GLY A 32 16.03 -2.59 14.37
C GLY A 32 16.35 -2.45 12.88
N PHE A 33 15.64 -3.19 12.03
CA PHE A 33 15.84 -3.12 10.59
C PHE A 33 15.35 -1.78 10.02
N ILE A 34 16.02 -1.34 8.96
CA ILE A 34 15.64 -0.18 8.15
C ILE A 34 15.39 -0.71 6.74
N ASP A 35 14.15 -0.61 6.28
CA ASP A 35 13.85 -0.82 4.86
C ASP A 35 14.17 0.45 4.09
N ALA A 36 15.09 0.36 3.13
CA ALA A 36 15.60 1.51 2.41
C ALA A 36 14.79 1.88 1.16
N HIS A 37 13.80 1.06 0.77
CA HIS A 37 12.94 1.35 -0.38
C HIS A 37 11.63 0.57 -0.26
N MET A 38 10.55 1.27 0.09
CA MET A 38 9.25 0.65 0.32
C MET A 38 8.11 1.49 -0.28
N HIS A 39 7.03 0.80 -0.64
CA HIS A 39 5.74 1.42 -0.95
C HIS A 39 4.76 1.04 0.16
N LEU A 40 4.65 1.88 1.20
CA LEU A 40 3.80 1.58 2.35
C LEU A 40 2.32 1.43 1.95
N GLU A 41 1.87 2.18 0.95
CA GLU A 41 0.51 2.10 0.42
C GLU A 41 0.21 0.73 -0.20
N PHE A 42 1.19 0.05 -0.81
CA PHE A 42 0.93 -1.27 -1.39
C PHE A 42 0.73 -2.33 -0.31
N ILE A 43 1.49 -2.26 0.78
CA ILE A 43 1.25 -3.13 1.95
C ILE A 43 -0.09 -2.78 2.61
N ALA A 44 -0.42 -1.49 2.72
CA ALA A 44 -1.70 -1.05 3.24
C ALA A 44 -2.86 -1.61 2.40
N GLU A 45 -2.77 -1.55 1.08
CA GLU A 45 -3.74 -2.10 0.14
C GLU A 45 -3.83 -3.62 0.26
N GLN A 46 -2.71 -4.35 0.29
CA GLN A 46 -2.73 -5.82 0.49
C GLN A 46 -3.42 -6.21 1.81
N LEU A 47 -3.24 -5.41 2.87
CA LEU A 47 -3.83 -5.69 4.18
C LEU A 47 -5.29 -5.23 4.31
N THR A 48 -5.82 -4.42 3.40
CA THR A 48 -7.17 -3.82 3.50
C THR A 48 -8.10 -4.19 2.35
N GLN A 49 -7.56 -4.53 1.19
CA GLN A 49 -8.27 -5.02 0.03
C GLN A 49 -8.33 -6.56 0.02
N LEU A 50 -8.93 -7.13 -1.02
CA LEU A 50 -8.85 -8.57 -1.25
C LEU A 50 -7.44 -8.93 -1.75
N SER A 51 -6.60 -9.52 -0.89
CA SER A 51 -5.33 -10.11 -1.32
C SER A 51 -5.59 -11.46 -2.00
N LEU A 52 -4.85 -11.71 -3.08
CA LEU A 52 -4.90 -12.94 -3.89
C LEU A 52 -3.49 -13.55 -4.03
N ASP A 53 -2.57 -13.22 -3.13
CA ASP A 53 -1.19 -13.72 -3.08
C ASP A 53 -1.10 -15.22 -2.80
N ASP A 54 -2.14 -15.79 -2.20
CA ASP A 54 -2.28 -17.21 -1.91
C ASP A 54 -3.21 -17.94 -2.89
N ALA A 55 -3.69 -17.28 -3.95
CA ALA A 55 -4.49 -17.93 -4.98
C ALA A 55 -3.64 -18.95 -5.75
N GLY A 56 -4.11 -20.19 -5.84
CA GLY A 56 -3.36 -21.29 -6.46
C GLY A 56 -3.70 -21.58 -7.92
N SER A 57 -4.77 -20.96 -8.44
CA SER A 57 -5.24 -21.10 -9.81
C SER A 57 -6.20 -19.97 -10.18
N LEU A 58 -6.54 -19.87 -11.46
CA LEU A 58 -7.55 -18.93 -11.94
C LEU A 58 -8.93 -19.20 -11.33
N ASP A 59 -9.32 -20.47 -11.17
CA ASP A 59 -10.61 -20.83 -10.57
C ASP A 59 -10.68 -20.44 -9.09
N ASP A 60 -9.59 -20.63 -8.32
CA ASP A 60 -9.48 -20.19 -6.93
C ASP A 60 -9.58 -18.66 -6.83
N LEU A 61 -8.84 -17.94 -7.68
CA LEU A 61 -8.94 -16.49 -7.77
C LEU A 61 -10.37 -16.02 -8.03
N LEU A 62 -11.05 -16.61 -9.02
CA LEU A 62 -12.42 -16.22 -9.38
C LEU A 62 -13.42 -16.58 -8.27
N ALA A 63 -13.22 -17.68 -7.56
CA ALA A 63 -14.06 -18.07 -6.42
C ALA A 63 -13.95 -17.03 -5.28
N ARG A 64 -12.74 -16.57 -4.95
CA ARG A 64 -12.51 -15.53 -3.94
C ARG A 64 -13.11 -14.18 -4.34
N VAL A 65 -13.03 -13.84 -5.63
CA VAL A 65 -13.70 -12.63 -6.17
C VAL A 65 -15.22 -12.75 -6.03
N ALA A 66 -15.81 -13.90 -6.35
CA ALA A 66 -17.24 -14.14 -6.20
C ALA A 66 -17.70 -14.08 -4.73
N GLU A 67 -16.92 -14.69 -3.82
CA GLU A 67 -17.16 -14.60 -2.37
C GLU A 67 -17.13 -13.14 -1.91
N ARG A 68 -16.10 -12.38 -2.30
CA ARG A 68 -16.01 -10.95 -1.98
C ARG A 68 -17.19 -10.16 -2.52
N ALA A 69 -17.62 -10.42 -3.76
CA ALA A 69 -18.79 -9.79 -4.37
C ALA A 69 -20.06 -10.06 -3.56
N SER A 70 -20.25 -11.29 -3.07
CA SER A 70 -21.42 -11.65 -2.25
C SER A 70 -21.48 -10.92 -0.90
N SER A 71 -20.33 -10.49 -0.38
CA SER A 71 -20.22 -9.77 0.90
C SER A 71 -20.43 -8.25 0.79
N LEU A 72 -20.50 -7.71 -0.44
CA LEU A 72 -20.46 -6.28 -0.69
C LEU A 72 -21.75 -5.76 -1.33
N PRO A 73 -22.21 -4.55 -0.96
CA PRO A 73 -23.23 -3.82 -1.71
C PRO A 73 -22.86 -3.67 -3.20
N ALA A 74 -23.84 -3.78 -4.09
CA ALA A 74 -23.63 -3.81 -5.54
C ALA A 74 -23.02 -2.52 -6.14
N ASP A 75 -23.12 -1.39 -5.43
CA ASP A 75 -22.55 -0.11 -5.83
C ASP A 75 -21.04 -0.01 -5.50
N ARG A 76 -20.52 -0.83 -4.59
CA ARG A 76 -19.09 -0.84 -4.24
C ARG A 76 -18.29 -1.57 -5.31
N ALA A 77 -17.18 -0.98 -5.73
CA ALA A 77 -16.22 -1.65 -6.60
C ALA A 77 -15.38 -2.64 -5.77
N ILE A 78 -14.89 -3.70 -6.41
CA ILE A 78 -13.97 -4.67 -5.82
C ILE A 78 -12.58 -4.35 -6.37
N MET A 79 -11.67 -4.02 -5.46
CA MET A 79 -10.23 -4.02 -5.73
C MET A 79 -9.64 -5.29 -5.13
N ALA A 80 -8.95 -6.06 -5.95
CA ALA A 80 -8.15 -7.19 -5.49
C ALA A 80 -6.72 -7.04 -5.99
N VAL A 81 -5.76 -7.53 -5.21
CA VAL A 81 -4.32 -7.27 -5.42
C VAL A 81 -3.51 -8.54 -5.27
N ALA A 82 -2.28 -8.49 -5.76
CA ALA A 82 -1.21 -9.45 -5.47
C ALA A 82 -1.39 -10.86 -6.05
N TRP A 83 -2.29 -11.05 -7.02
CA TRP A 83 -2.33 -12.31 -7.77
C TRP A 83 -1.09 -12.46 -8.65
N ASP A 84 -0.61 -13.70 -8.76
CA ASP A 84 0.56 -14.10 -9.56
C ASP A 84 0.33 -15.47 -10.18
N GLU A 85 0.07 -15.49 -11.49
CA GLU A 85 -0.18 -16.71 -12.25
C GLU A 85 1.10 -17.50 -12.56
N SER A 86 2.29 -16.92 -12.34
CA SER A 86 3.56 -17.53 -12.76
C SER A 86 3.88 -18.86 -12.08
N ASN A 87 3.28 -19.09 -10.90
CA ASN A 87 3.47 -20.30 -10.09
C ASN A 87 2.25 -21.24 -10.13
N TRP A 88 1.21 -20.92 -10.91
CA TRP A 88 0.03 -21.78 -11.03
C TRP A 88 0.31 -23.02 -11.87
N PRO A 89 -0.37 -24.16 -11.62
CA PRO A 89 -0.26 -25.34 -12.47
C PRO A 89 -0.57 -25.04 -13.94
N GLU A 90 -1.55 -24.15 -14.17
CA GLU A 90 -1.85 -23.54 -15.47
C GLU A 90 -1.76 -22.02 -15.33
N PRO A 91 -0.76 -21.35 -15.94
CA PRO A 91 -0.53 -19.91 -15.79
C PRO A 91 -1.48 -19.09 -16.67
N GLU A 92 -2.78 -19.29 -16.47
CA GLU A 92 -3.83 -18.60 -17.21
C GLU A 92 -4.23 -17.29 -16.50
N MET A 93 -4.09 -16.15 -17.18
CA MET A 93 -4.53 -14.87 -16.62
C MET A 93 -6.05 -14.75 -16.56
N PRO A 94 -6.61 -14.00 -15.58
CA PRO A 94 -8.02 -13.66 -15.59
C PRO A 94 -8.37 -12.82 -16.82
N THR A 95 -9.54 -13.08 -17.41
CA THR A 95 -10.09 -12.27 -18.51
C THR A 95 -11.33 -11.52 -18.06
N ARG A 96 -11.66 -10.44 -18.76
CA ARG A 96 -12.90 -9.67 -18.56
C ARG A 96 -14.14 -10.56 -18.41
N GLU A 97 -14.33 -11.51 -19.33
CA GLU A 97 -15.52 -12.37 -19.37
C GLU A 97 -15.59 -13.33 -18.18
N LYS A 98 -14.43 -13.82 -17.73
CA LYS A 98 -14.36 -14.70 -16.56
C LYS A 98 -14.70 -13.93 -15.29
N ILE A 99 -14.19 -12.70 -15.15
CA ILE A 99 -14.51 -11.83 -14.02
C ILE A 99 -15.98 -11.39 -14.07
N ASP A 100 -16.54 -11.11 -15.24
CA ASP A 100 -17.97 -10.80 -15.41
C ASP A 100 -18.87 -11.94 -14.90
N ARG A 101 -18.47 -13.20 -15.07
CA ARG A 101 -19.21 -14.36 -14.53
C ARG A 101 -19.07 -14.48 -13.01
N ALA A 102 -17.88 -14.20 -12.48
CA ALA A 102 -17.61 -14.30 -11.04
C ALA A 102 -18.31 -13.20 -10.23
N ALA A 103 -18.39 -11.98 -10.78
CA ALA A 103 -18.96 -10.82 -10.09
C ALA A 103 -19.84 -9.96 -11.04
N PRO A 104 -21.00 -10.47 -11.50
CA PRO A 104 -21.79 -9.84 -12.56
C PRO A 104 -22.41 -8.48 -12.17
N GLN A 105 -22.54 -8.22 -10.87
CA GLN A 105 -23.18 -7.00 -10.34
C GLN A 105 -22.17 -5.94 -9.88
N HIS A 106 -20.89 -6.27 -9.81
CA HIS A 106 -19.85 -5.39 -9.27
C HIS A 106 -18.88 -4.96 -10.36
N ALA A 107 -18.33 -3.76 -10.20
CA ALA A 107 -17.16 -3.36 -10.98
C ALA A 107 -15.91 -3.92 -10.30
N VAL A 108 -15.02 -4.59 -11.05
CA VAL A 108 -13.87 -5.29 -10.49
C VAL A 108 -12.57 -4.83 -11.15
N CYS A 109 -11.55 -4.61 -10.32
CA CYS A 109 -10.15 -4.45 -10.70
C CYS A 109 -9.30 -5.52 -10.01
N LEU A 110 -8.50 -6.26 -10.78
CA LEU A 110 -7.54 -7.23 -10.29
C LEU A 110 -6.12 -6.76 -10.64
N ARG A 111 -5.38 -6.23 -9.68
CA ARG A 111 -3.99 -5.81 -9.86
C ARG A 111 -3.03 -6.98 -9.62
N ARG A 112 -2.21 -7.27 -10.62
CA ARG A 112 -1.16 -8.29 -10.54
C ARG A 112 -0.10 -7.90 -9.50
N ILE A 113 0.65 -8.88 -8.99
CA ILE A 113 1.69 -8.67 -7.98
C ILE A 113 2.75 -7.62 -8.37
N ASP A 114 3.06 -7.47 -9.65
CA ASP A 114 4.03 -6.50 -10.16
C ASP A 114 3.50 -5.05 -10.20
N GLY A 115 2.19 -4.86 -10.06
CA GLY A 115 1.54 -3.56 -10.13
C GLY A 115 1.42 -2.95 -11.53
N HIS A 116 2.01 -3.56 -12.57
CA HIS A 116 2.06 -3.04 -13.95
C HIS A 116 0.88 -3.47 -14.82
N LEU A 117 0.11 -4.45 -14.35
CA LEU A 117 -1.03 -4.99 -15.07
C LEU A 117 -2.28 -5.09 -14.16
N TRP A 118 -3.40 -4.54 -14.64
CA TRP A 118 -4.70 -4.74 -14.03
C TRP A 118 -5.66 -5.39 -15.02
N THR A 119 -6.38 -6.43 -14.60
CA THR A 119 -7.52 -6.95 -15.36
C THR A 119 -8.82 -6.41 -14.77
N VAL A 120 -9.68 -5.85 -15.63
CA VAL A 120 -10.95 -5.25 -15.25
C VAL A 120 -12.12 -5.92 -15.96
N ASN A 121 -13.28 -5.95 -15.31
CA ASN A 121 -14.50 -6.51 -15.89
C ASN A 121 -15.31 -5.46 -16.67
N SER A 122 -16.39 -5.90 -17.33
CA SER A 122 -17.27 -4.99 -18.08
C SER A 122 -17.92 -3.93 -17.19
N GLY A 123 -18.17 -4.25 -15.92
CA GLY A 123 -18.68 -3.31 -14.92
C GLY A 123 -17.74 -2.12 -14.70
N MET A 124 -16.44 -2.39 -14.52
CA MET A 124 -15.43 -1.36 -14.35
C MET A 124 -15.21 -0.56 -15.63
N LEU A 125 -15.16 -1.21 -16.79
CA LEU A 125 -15.06 -0.49 -18.09
C LEU A 125 -16.21 0.51 -18.29
N ARG A 126 -17.44 0.16 -17.89
CA ARG A 126 -18.58 1.10 -17.91
C ARG A 126 -18.36 2.29 -16.98
N ARG A 127 -17.84 2.08 -15.76
CA ARG A 127 -17.53 3.18 -14.83
C ARG A 127 -16.44 4.10 -15.38
N ILE A 128 -15.41 3.53 -15.99
CA ILE A 128 -14.36 4.32 -16.66
C ILE A 128 -14.97 5.15 -17.79
N ALA A 129 -15.78 4.54 -18.68
CA ALA A 129 -16.38 5.24 -19.81
C ALA A 129 -17.35 6.37 -19.40
N ALA A 130 -17.98 6.26 -18.22
CA ALA A 130 -18.89 7.25 -17.67
C ALA A 130 -18.19 8.45 -17.03
N ARG A 131 -16.85 8.47 -16.97
CA ARG A 131 -16.08 9.59 -16.45
C ARG A 131 -16.06 10.76 -17.44
N ASP A 132 -16.35 11.95 -16.91
CA ASP A 132 -16.34 13.19 -17.68
C ASP A 132 -14.94 13.82 -17.78
N ASP A 133 -14.02 13.42 -16.90
CA ASP A 133 -12.66 13.97 -16.78
C ASP A 133 -11.62 13.27 -17.67
N LEU A 134 -12.02 12.31 -18.50
CA LEU A 134 -11.10 11.64 -19.43
C LEU A 134 -10.64 12.59 -20.54
N THR A 135 -9.32 12.67 -20.72
CA THR A 135 -8.70 13.33 -21.87
C THR A 135 -9.01 12.59 -23.18
N GLU A 136 -8.84 13.25 -24.33
CA GLU A 136 -9.05 12.59 -25.63
C GLU A 136 -8.12 11.39 -25.82
N ASP A 137 -6.86 11.50 -25.37
CA ASP A 137 -5.90 10.39 -25.39
C ASP A 137 -6.41 9.21 -24.54
N GLN A 138 -6.85 9.47 -23.30
CA GLN A 138 -7.43 8.44 -22.43
C GLN A 138 -8.67 7.77 -23.03
N ARG A 139 -9.55 8.54 -23.70
CA ARG A 139 -10.71 7.98 -24.42
C ARG A 139 -10.28 7.09 -25.57
N GLN A 140 -9.20 7.44 -26.27
CA GLN A 140 -8.66 6.61 -27.34
C GLN A 140 -8.04 5.32 -26.79
N ARG A 141 -7.26 5.39 -25.70
CA ARG A 141 -6.69 4.20 -25.04
C ARG A 141 -7.77 3.26 -24.51
N LEU A 142 -8.85 3.82 -23.93
CA LEU A 142 -10.00 3.04 -23.45
C LEU A 142 -10.65 2.17 -24.56
N LYS A 143 -10.70 2.64 -25.81
CA LYS A 143 -11.21 1.82 -26.93
C LYS A 143 -10.39 0.55 -27.12
N THR A 144 -9.07 0.61 -26.93
CA THR A 144 -8.18 -0.55 -27.02
C THR A 144 -8.39 -1.48 -25.83
N VAL A 145 -8.31 -0.95 -24.61
CA VAL A 145 -8.49 -1.68 -23.35
C VAL A 145 -9.85 -2.38 -23.29
N SER A 146 -10.91 -1.75 -23.81
CA SER A 146 -12.27 -2.29 -23.76
C SER A 146 -12.42 -3.65 -24.47
N ARG A 147 -11.44 -4.05 -25.29
CA ARG A 147 -11.42 -5.33 -26.02
C ARG A 147 -11.04 -6.50 -25.13
N ASP A 148 -9.94 -6.40 -24.38
CA ASP A 148 -9.40 -7.49 -23.55
C ASP A 148 -9.62 -7.27 -22.03
N GLY A 149 -9.95 -6.04 -21.62
CA GLY A 149 -10.11 -5.65 -20.22
C GLY A 149 -8.78 -5.55 -19.48
N VAL A 150 -7.65 -5.40 -20.18
CA VAL A 150 -6.33 -5.36 -19.56
C VAL A 150 -5.75 -3.95 -19.63
N LEU A 151 -5.53 -3.35 -18.46
CA LEU A 151 -4.85 -2.06 -18.29
C LEU A 151 -3.36 -2.32 -18.08
N ARG A 152 -2.52 -1.73 -18.91
CA ARG A 152 -1.05 -1.85 -18.85
C ARG A 152 -0.45 -0.48 -18.59
N GLU A 153 0.51 -0.41 -17.67
CA GLU A 153 1.28 0.81 -17.40
C GLU A 153 0.36 2.04 -17.19
N ASP A 154 0.46 3.05 -18.06
CA ASP A 154 -0.31 4.29 -18.01
C ASP A 154 -1.83 4.10 -18.13
N ASP A 155 -2.30 2.97 -18.67
CA ASP A 155 -3.74 2.69 -18.73
C ASP A 155 -4.33 2.43 -17.35
N ILE A 156 -3.53 2.07 -16.34
CA ILE A 156 -3.99 1.90 -14.96
C ILE A 156 -4.65 3.18 -14.44
N ALA A 157 -4.21 4.36 -14.89
CA ALA A 157 -4.79 5.65 -14.52
C ALA A 157 -6.26 5.82 -14.99
N LEU A 158 -6.73 4.99 -15.93
CA LEU A 158 -8.14 4.96 -16.33
C LEU A 158 -9.03 4.45 -15.20
N ALA A 159 -8.57 3.45 -14.43
CA ALA A 159 -9.34 2.80 -13.38
C ALA A 159 -8.96 3.26 -11.97
N SER A 160 -7.71 3.63 -11.72
CA SER A 160 -7.22 3.90 -10.36
C SER A 160 -8.10 4.90 -9.57
N PRO A 161 -8.59 6.01 -10.15
CA PRO A 161 -9.40 6.98 -9.39
C PRO A 161 -10.77 6.43 -8.95
N LEU A 162 -11.24 5.33 -9.55
CA LEU A 162 -12.52 4.68 -9.22
C LEU A 162 -12.41 3.68 -8.07
N VAL A 163 -11.19 3.32 -7.69
CA VAL A 163 -10.90 2.32 -6.65
C VAL A 163 -9.90 2.82 -5.61
N GLU A 164 -9.50 4.09 -5.70
CA GLU A 164 -8.65 4.73 -4.70
C GLU A 164 -9.34 4.71 -3.33
N PRO A 165 -8.61 4.35 -2.26
CA PRO A 165 -9.15 4.38 -0.91
C PRO A 165 -9.46 5.83 -0.51
N THR A 166 -10.48 6.00 0.33
CA THR A 166 -10.71 7.28 1.00
C THR A 166 -9.51 7.65 1.88
N ALA A 167 -9.38 8.94 2.22
CA ALA A 167 -8.31 9.40 3.12
C ALA A 167 -8.30 8.65 4.47
N GLN A 168 -9.47 8.30 4.99
CA GLN A 168 -9.60 7.53 6.22
C GLN A 168 -9.18 6.07 6.03
N GLU A 169 -9.61 5.41 4.95
CA GLU A 169 -9.18 4.03 4.64
C GLU A 169 -7.65 3.96 4.43
N MET A 170 -7.07 4.95 3.73
CA MET A 170 -5.62 5.04 3.56
C MET A 170 -4.91 5.24 4.91
N ARG A 171 -5.42 6.13 5.77
CA ARG A 171 -4.89 6.36 7.11
C ARG A 171 -4.85 5.06 7.93
N ASP A 172 -5.96 4.33 7.98
CA ASP A 172 -6.08 3.11 8.76
C ASP A 172 -5.22 1.98 8.17
N GLY A 173 -5.18 1.88 6.85
CA GLY A 173 -4.32 0.94 6.12
C GLY A 173 -2.84 1.17 6.38
N LEU A 174 -2.37 2.42 6.34
CA LEU A 174 -0.97 2.76 6.63
C LEU A 174 -0.58 2.42 8.07
N LEU A 175 -1.45 2.71 9.06
CA LEU A 175 -1.19 2.29 10.44
C LEU A 175 -1.10 0.77 10.57
N LYS A 176 -1.96 0.03 9.87
CA LYS A 176 -1.91 -1.43 9.83
C LYS A 176 -0.62 -1.94 9.19
N ALA A 177 -0.19 -1.34 8.07
CA ALA A 177 1.05 -1.66 7.39
C ALA A 177 2.28 -1.40 8.27
N MET A 178 2.34 -0.25 8.95
CA MET A 178 3.42 0.08 9.89
C MET A 178 3.51 -0.91 11.07
N ARG A 179 2.37 -1.29 11.65
CA ARG A 179 2.32 -2.32 12.71
C ARG A 179 2.77 -3.68 12.18
N HIS A 180 2.36 -4.04 10.96
CA HIS A 180 2.76 -5.28 10.33
C HIS A 180 4.27 -5.32 10.11
N ALA A 181 4.87 -4.28 9.53
CA ALA A 181 6.33 -4.17 9.38
C ALA A 181 7.07 -4.30 10.73
N ALA A 182 6.55 -3.69 11.80
CA ALA A 182 7.14 -3.81 13.13
C ALA A 182 7.21 -5.25 13.66
N THR A 183 6.31 -6.14 13.24
CA THR A 183 6.36 -7.57 13.62
C THR A 183 7.56 -8.31 13.04
N PHE A 184 8.18 -7.79 11.98
CA PHE A 184 9.42 -8.30 11.38
C PHE A 184 10.68 -7.61 11.94
N GLY A 185 10.55 -6.77 12.98
CA GLY A 185 11.65 -6.01 13.54
C GLY A 185 12.05 -4.78 12.71
N VAL A 186 11.25 -4.39 11.71
CA VAL A 186 11.43 -3.14 10.97
C VAL A 186 11.05 -1.98 11.88
N THR A 187 11.99 -1.05 12.06
CA THR A 187 11.80 0.14 12.92
C THR A 187 11.83 1.44 12.12
N CYS A 188 12.22 1.37 10.86
CA CYS A 188 12.24 2.50 9.94
C CYS A 188 12.01 2.01 8.51
N VAL A 189 11.29 2.81 7.72
CA VAL A 189 11.13 2.58 6.28
C VAL A 189 11.41 3.88 5.54
N HIS A 190 11.96 3.75 4.34
CA HIS A 190 12.05 4.82 3.36
C HIS A 190 10.91 4.62 2.37
N ASP A 191 9.84 5.37 2.55
CA ASP A 191 8.64 5.30 1.72
C ASP A 191 8.84 6.14 0.47
N VAL A 192 8.80 5.51 -0.70
CA VAL A 192 8.90 6.18 -2.01
C VAL A 192 7.54 6.26 -2.72
N GLY A 193 6.49 5.94 -1.98
CA GLY A 193 5.12 5.94 -2.46
C GLY A 193 4.43 7.29 -2.48
N LYS A 194 3.11 7.24 -2.69
CA LYS A 194 2.22 8.41 -2.71
C LYS A 194 1.68 8.78 -1.32
N ALA A 195 2.07 8.05 -0.28
CA ALA A 195 1.48 8.16 1.06
C ALA A 195 2.04 9.30 1.92
N ALA A 196 3.08 10.00 1.48
CA ALA A 196 3.79 11.01 2.27
C ALA A 196 2.87 12.03 2.97
N GLY A 197 1.87 12.57 2.26
CA GLY A 197 0.92 13.54 2.83
C GLY A 197 0.04 12.95 3.94
N VAL A 198 -0.42 11.71 3.77
CA VAL A 198 -1.24 11.00 4.76
C VAL A 198 -0.39 10.60 5.96
N VAL A 199 0.85 10.16 5.75
CA VAL A 199 1.81 9.85 6.82
C VAL A 199 2.13 11.09 7.65
N ALA A 200 2.37 12.24 7.00
CA ALA A 200 2.62 13.50 7.70
C ALA A 200 1.40 13.94 8.54
N ALA A 201 0.18 13.76 8.02
CA ALA A 201 -1.04 14.00 8.79
C ALA A 201 -1.17 13.04 9.98
N LEU A 202 -0.90 11.74 9.78
CA LEU A 202 -0.90 10.72 10.82
C LEU A 202 0.06 11.07 11.98
N ASP A 203 1.29 11.45 11.67
CA ASP A 203 2.32 11.78 12.66
C ASP A 203 1.99 13.02 13.51
N ARG A 204 1.01 13.84 13.10
CA ARG A 204 0.49 14.95 13.91
C ARG A 204 -0.54 14.49 14.94
N ASP A 205 -1.24 13.40 14.65
CA ASP A 205 -2.40 12.96 15.43
C ASP A 205 -2.07 11.78 16.36
N VAL A 206 -1.15 10.91 15.96
CA VAL A 206 -0.83 9.66 16.66
C VAL A 206 0.67 9.38 16.65
N GLU A 207 1.12 8.58 17.62
CA GLU A 207 2.47 8.03 17.59
C GLU A 207 2.57 6.92 16.53
N LEU A 208 3.44 7.12 15.53
CA LEU A 208 3.66 6.14 14.48
C LEU A 208 4.36 4.88 15.02
N PRO A 209 3.90 3.66 14.65
CA PRO A 209 4.54 2.41 15.09
C PRO A 209 6.01 2.27 14.69
N ILE A 210 6.40 2.87 13.56
CA ILE A 210 7.78 2.86 13.02
C ILE A 210 8.16 4.26 12.53
N ARG A 211 9.44 4.48 12.23
CA ARG A 211 9.92 5.69 11.56
C ARG A 211 9.57 5.62 10.08
N VAL A 212 9.12 6.72 9.50
CA VAL A 212 8.90 6.80 8.05
C VAL A 212 9.70 7.96 7.49
N VAL A 213 10.58 7.67 6.55
CA VAL A 213 11.32 8.65 5.75
C VAL A 213 10.62 8.70 4.41
N ALA A 214 9.74 9.67 4.19
CA ALA A 214 8.92 9.72 2.99
C ALA A 214 9.58 10.57 1.91
N ALA A 215 9.89 9.97 0.76
CA ALA A 215 10.25 10.71 -0.44
C ALA A 215 9.02 11.43 -0.98
N VAL A 216 9.21 12.70 -1.34
CA VAL A 216 8.15 13.56 -1.86
C VAL A 216 8.49 13.87 -3.30
N ARG A 217 7.53 13.64 -4.21
CA ARG A 217 7.71 14.04 -5.61
C ARG A 217 7.90 15.55 -5.70
N GLN A 218 8.82 15.98 -6.56
CA GLN A 218 9.15 17.39 -6.71
C GLN A 218 7.94 18.27 -7.04
N ASP A 219 7.00 17.77 -7.84
CA ASP A 219 5.77 18.48 -8.22
C ASP A 219 4.72 18.58 -7.10
N ARG A 220 4.98 17.98 -5.94
CA ARG A 220 4.10 17.97 -4.76
C ARG A 220 4.75 18.62 -3.54
N LEU A 221 5.95 19.19 -3.66
CA LEU A 221 6.69 19.78 -2.54
C LEU A 221 5.92 20.90 -1.83
N ASP A 222 5.14 21.69 -2.59
CA ASP A 222 4.35 22.81 -2.05
C ASP A 222 3.22 22.37 -1.10
N GLU A 223 2.90 21.07 -1.05
CA GLU A 223 1.93 20.51 -0.10
C GLU A 223 2.49 20.30 1.30
N PHE A 224 3.81 20.40 1.46
CA PHE A 224 4.51 20.13 2.71
C PHE A 224 5.10 21.39 3.29
N SER A 225 4.94 21.59 4.60
CA SER A 225 5.63 22.70 5.27
C SER A 225 7.13 22.37 5.41
N PRO A 226 8.02 23.38 5.47
CA PRO A 226 9.43 23.15 5.79
C PRO A 226 9.65 22.36 7.10
N ALA A 227 8.70 22.44 8.04
CA ALA A 227 8.75 21.67 9.29
C ALA A 227 8.43 20.19 9.08
N ASP A 228 7.55 19.85 8.13
CA ASP A 228 7.28 18.47 7.72
C ASP A 228 8.51 17.87 6.99
N VAL A 229 9.25 18.71 6.27
CA VAL A 229 10.47 18.37 5.52
C VAL A 229 11.70 18.16 6.44
N LEU A 230 11.81 18.88 7.56
CA LEU A 230 13.03 18.94 8.40
C LEU A 230 13.00 18.04 9.65
N LYS A 231 11.95 17.27 9.86
CA LYS A 231 11.68 16.55 11.11
C LYS A 231 12.71 15.41 11.42
N GLY A 232 13.53 15.04 10.44
CA GLY A 232 14.49 13.93 10.48
C GLY A 232 15.81 14.08 11.26
N LEU A 233 16.19 15.25 11.78
CA LEU A 233 17.51 15.42 12.43
C LEU A 233 17.50 15.48 13.98
N ARG A 234 16.33 15.50 14.63
CA ARG A 234 16.22 15.60 16.11
C ARG A 234 15.08 14.77 16.71
N GLY A 235 14.90 13.53 16.24
CA GLY A 235 14.04 12.56 16.92
C GLY A 235 12.55 12.57 16.57
N ARG A 236 12.13 13.22 15.47
CA ARG A 236 10.74 13.17 14.97
C ARG A 236 10.68 12.84 13.46
N ARG A 237 11.13 11.64 13.11
CA ARG A 237 10.61 10.70 12.10
C ARG A 237 9.87 11.17 10.80
N VAL A 238 10.35 12.14 10.01
CA VAL A 238 10.19 12.17 8.52
C VAL A 238 11.33 12.97 7.85
N THR A 239 11.86 12.48 6.71
CA THR A 239 12.77 13.21 5.80
C THR A 239 12.41 12.92 4.34
N PRO A 240 12.31 13.91 3.45
CA PRO A 240 12.38 13.68 2.00
C PRO A 240 13.85 13.71 1.53
N GLY A 241 14.24 12.69 0.77
CA GLY A 241 15.51 12.66 0.04
C GLY A 241 15.35 13.20 -1.39
N PRO A 242 16.44 13.63 -2.04
CA PRO A 242 16.45 13.98 -3.46
C PRO A 242 16.12 12.79 -4.36
#